data_AF-A0A1B8DTH5-F1
#
_entry.id   AF-A0A1B8DTH5-F1
#
_cell.length_a   1.000
_cell.length_b   1.000
_cell.length_c   1.000
_cell.angle_alpha   90.00
_cell.angle_beta   90.00
_cell.angle_gamma   90.00
#
_symmetry.space_group_name_H-M   'P 1'
#
loop_
_entity.id
_entity.type
_entity.pdbx_description
1 polymer ?
#
loop_
_entity_poly.entity_id
_entity_poly.type
_entity_poly.pdbx_seq_one_letter_code
_entity_poly.pdbx_strand_id
1 'polypeptide(L)'
;MSNCNQYPSSAVSSNSSSSASLLSIPLTITSNSCPRCSDKLYLPPSIEALKSVIPPVDPSPVNRSIPRCVQCDKVNTERAAYFAQFPPPTHMDPVAELERRMLQIKDKITLNIEVEGMKIALDVAKKQKGAKEKERDVGIREAWKGYHGIWGPPRTG
;
A
#
# COMPACT_ATOMS: atom_id res chain seq x y z
N MET A 1 -53.31 -32.72 29.98
CA MET A 1 -53.56 -31.80 31.11
C MET A 1 -52.57 -30.65 30.99
N SER A 2 -53.11 -29.45 30.78
CA SER A 2 -52.39 -28.18 30.71
C SER A 2 -51.64 -27.89 32.00
N ASN A 3 -50.50 -27.21 31.92
CA ASN A 3 -50.38 -25.97 32.66
C ASN A 3 -49.40 -24.99 32.03
N CYS A 4 -49.94 -23.81 31.76
CA CYS A 4 -49.24 -22.59 31.40
C CYS A 4 -48.45 -22.07 32.62
N ASN A 5 -47.37 -21.34 32.36
CA ASN A 5 -47.15 -20.07 33.06
C ASN A 5 -46.27 -19.15 32.22
N GLN A 6 -46.76 -17.93 32.08
CA GLN A 6 -46.27 -16.86 31.23
C GLN A 6 -46.18 -15.59 32.12
N TYR A 7 -45.13 -14.79 31.91
CA TYR A 7 -44.92 -13.37 32.30
C TYR A 7 -44.55 -13.01 33.76
N PRO A 8 -44.01 -11.79 34.08
CA PRO A 8 -43.61 -10.65 33.20
C PRO A 8 -42.22 -10.00 33.46
N SER A 9 -41.90 -9.08 32.55
CA SER A 9 -40.96 -7.93 32.52
C SER A 9 -40.21 -7.46 33.78
N SER A 10 -38.98 -6.98 33.56
CA SER A 10 -38.44 -5.78 34.22
C SER A 10 -37.41 -5.09 33.32
N ALA A 11 -37.70 -3.84 32.97
CA ALA A 11 -36.79 -2.90 32.35
C ALA A 11 -36.01 -2.16 33.45
N VAL A 12 -34.67 -2.06 33.35
CA VAL A 12 -33.89 -1.01 34.03
C VAL A 12 -32.63 -0.67 33.22
N SER A 13 -32.61 0.59 32.77
CA SER A 13 -31.52 1.55 32.67
C SER A 13 -30.13 1.16 32.14
N SER A 14 -29.79 1.83 31.04
CA SER A 14 -28.65 2.75 30.89
C SER A 14 -27.38 2.45 31.69
N ASN A 15 -26.28 2.22 30.96
CA ASN A 15 -25.04 2.90 31.30
C ASN A 15 -24.27 3.29 30.03
N SER A 16 -24.22 4.61 29.84
CA SER A 16 -23.30 5.34 29.01
C SER A 16 -21.86 4.88 29.26
N SER A 17 -21.13 4.56 28.19
CA SER A 17 -19.66 4.59 28.22
C SER A 17 -19.18 5.58 27.18
N SER A 18 -19.28 6.84 27.58
CA SER A 18 -18.45 7.93 27.08
C SER A 18 -16.99 7.55 27.26
N SER A 19 -16.31 7.22 26.18
CA SER A 19 -14.85 7.13 26.14
C SER A 19 -14.31 8.41 25.52
N ALA A 20 -14.10 9.38 26.40
CA ALA A 20 -13.06 10.40 26.38
C ALA A 20 -12.68 11.03 25.02
N SER A 21 -13.16 12.26 24.85
CA SER A 21 -12.29 13.43 24.67
C SER A 21 -11.11 13.28 23.69
N LEU A 22 -11.38 13.53 22.40
CA LEU A 22 -10.37 14.09 21.48
C LEU A 22 -10.15 15.57 21.81
N LEU A 23 -9.76 15.84 23.06
CA LEU A 23 -9.34 17.16 23.51
C LEU A 23 -8.05 17.50 22.76
N SER A 24 -8.20 18.37 21.75
CA SER A 24 -7.41 19.57 21.57
C SER A 24 -5.98 19.46 22.11
N ILE A 25 -5.10 18.78 21.37
CA ILE A 25 -3.67 18.94 21.58
C ILE A 25 -3.34 20.35 21.07
N PRO A 26 -2.84 21.26 21.93
CA PRO A 26 -2.28 22.51 21.45
C PRO A 26 -1.09 22.15 20.56
N LEU A 27 -1.09 22.58 19.30
CA LEU A 27 0.11 22.57 18.47
C LEU A 27 1.09 23.64 19.02
N THR A 28 1.66 23.40 20.19
CA THR A 28 2.99 23.91 20.49
C THR A 28 3.98 23.02 19.74
N ILE A 29 4.17 23.32 18.45
CA ILE A 29 5.21 22.71 17.61
C ILE A 29 6.56 23.20 18.13
N THR A 30 7.03 22.62 19.22
CA THR A 30 8.42 22.75 19.69
C THR A 30 9.15 21.41 19.67
N SER A 31 8.43 20.31 19.41
CA SER A 31 9.04 19.01 19.21
C SER A 31 9.65 18.93 17.82
N ASN A 32 10.98 18.82 17.76
CA ASN A 32 11.72 18.48 16.54
C ASN A 32 11.58 16.99 16.16
N SER A 33 10.71 16.25 16.86
CA SER A 33 10.48 14.82 16.69
C SER A 33 9.06 14.51 16.22
N CYS A 34 8.94 13.49 15.38
CA CYS A 34 7.70 12.99 14.81
C CYS A 34 6.82 12.37 15.89
N PRO A 35 5.54 12.75 16.00
CA PRO A 35 4.64 12.18 17.01
C PRO A 35 4.31 10.70 16.76
N ARG A 36 4.60 10.15 15.58
CA ARG A 36 4.27 8.77 15.20
C ARG A 36 5.40 7.77 15.47
N CYS A 37 6.65 8.19 15.30
CA CYS A 37 7.81 7.31 15.36
C CYS A 37 9.00 7.90 16.13
N SER A 38 8.84 9.09 16.72
CA SER A 38 9.88 9.82 17.47
C SER A 38 11.10 10.27 16.65
N ASP A 39 11.19 9.93 15.36
CA ASP A 39 12.26 10.37 14.47
C ASP A 39 12.28 11.89 14.26
N LYS A 40 13.45 12.42 13.96
CA LYS A 40 13.64 13.84 13.67
C LYS A 40 12.81 14.31 12.46
N LEU A 41 12.25 15.49 12.58
CA LEU A 41 11.55 16.20 11.50
C LEU A 41 12.55 17.04 10.68
N TYR A 42 12.36 17.07 9.36
CA TYR A 42 13.19 17.81 8.43
C TYR A 42 12.34 18.71 7.55
N LEU A 43 12.88 19.86 7.16
CA LEU A 43 12.28 20.65 6.08
C LEU A 43 12.53 19.93 4.74
N PRO A 44 11.51 19.73 3.90
CA PRO A 44 11.71 19.24 2.55
C PRO A 44 12.68 20.12 1.75
N PRO A 45 13.48 19.56 0.84
CA PRO A 45 14.30 20.34 -0.09
C PRO A 45 13.46 21.34 -0.88
N SER A 46 14.08 22.45 -1.31
CA SER A 46 13.42 23.42 -2.17
C SER A 46 13.06 22.80 -3.53
N ILE A 47 12.11 23.42 -4.23
CA ILE A 47 11.67 22.95 -5.55
C ILE A 47 12.83 23.01 -6.55
N GLU A 48 13.66 24.05 -6.47
CA GLU A 48 14.84 24.26 -7.31
C GLU A 48 15.87 23.14 -7.06
N ALA A 49 16.08 22.79 -5.79
CA ALA A 49 16.99 21.70 -5.40
C ALA A 49 16.48 20.32 -5.87
N LEU A 50 15.17 20.11 -5.96
CA LEU A 50 14.61 18.86 -6.51
C LEU A 50 14.74 18.80 -8.04
N LYS A 51 14.50 19.92 -8.72
CA LYS A 51 14.59 20.02 -10.19
C LYS A 51 16.01 19.85 -10.72
N SER A 52 17.04 20.10 -9.90
CA SER A 52 18.43 19.90 -10.28
C SER A 52 18.93 18.45 -10.17
N VAL A 53 18.12 17.54 -9.63
CA VAL A 53 18.49 16.11 -9.50
C VAL A 53 18.31 15.37 -10.83
N ILE A 54 19.19 14.42 -11.12
CA ILE A 54 19.10 13.53 -12.29
C ILE A 54 18.80 12.10 -11.80
N PRO A 55 17.72 11.45 -12.27
CA PRO A 55 16.72 11.95 -13.22
C PRO A 55 15.79 13.03 -12.60
N PRO A 56 15.20 13.92 -13.43
CA PRO A 56 14.28 14.96 -12.94
C PRO A 56 13.07 14.35 -12.24
N VAL A 57 12.67 14.94 -11.12
CA VAL A 57 11.45 14.57 -10.39
C VAL A 57 10.42 15.70 -10.47
N ASP A 58 9.14 15.34 -10.58
CA ASP A 58 8.05 16.30 -10.50
C ASP A 58 7.81 16.67 -9.02
N PRO A 59 8.07 17.92 -8.62
CA PRO A 59 7.93 18.32 -7.22
C PRO A 59 6.48 18.26 -6.75
N SER A 60 6.25 17.64 -5.60
CA SER A 60 4.94 17.58 -4.96
C SER A 60 4.52 18.97 -4.43
N PRO A 61 3.23 19.33 -4.46
CA PRO A 61 2.71 20.64 -4.02
C PRO A 61 2.65 20.80 -2.49
N VAL A 62 3.39 20.00 -1.73
CA VAL A 62 3.45 20.11 -0.27
C VAL A 62 4.03 21.45 0.19
N ASN A 63 3.57 21.95 1.34
CA ASN A 63 4.21 23.10 1.97
C ASN A 63 5.59 22.71 2.53
N ARG A 64 6.65 23.28 1.94
CA ARG A 64 8.05 22.96 2.26
C ARG A 64 8.61 23.75 3.44
N SER A 65 7.85 24.72 3.95
CA SER A 65 8.19 25.47 5.16
C SER A 65 7.75 24.75 6.45
N ILE A 66 7.07 23.61 6.33
CA ILE A 66 6.62 22.79 7.46
C ILE A 66 7.51 21.55 7.58
N PRO A 67 8.14 21.30 8.75
CA PRO A 67 8.92 20.08 8.97
C PRO A 67 8.07 18.81 8.82
N ARG A 68 8.65 17.79 8.18
CA ARG A 68 8.01 16.49 7.90
C ARG A 68 8.92 15.34 8.32
N CYS A 69 8.31 14.19 8.61
CA CYS A 69 9.06 12.99 8.96
C CYS A 69 9.39 12.18 7.70
N VAL A 70 10.67 12.19 7.32
CA VAL A 70 11.18 11.44 6.16
C VAL A 70 10.89 9.94 6.29
N GLN A 71 11.06 9.39 7.49
CA GLN A 71 10.87 7.96 7.73
C GLN A 71 9.40 7.54 7.61
N CYS A 72 8.46 8.33 8.14
CA CYS A 72 7.03 8.06 7.97
C CYS A 72 6.60 8.16 6.50
N ASP A 73 7.06 9.19 5.79
CA ASP A 73 6.78 9.32 4.35
C ASP A 73 7.36 8.11 3.58
N LYS A 74 8.58 7.67 3.90
CA LYS A 74 9.22 6.48 3.31
C LYS A 74 8.43 5.20 3.58
N VAL A 75 8.09 4.92 4.84
CA VAL A 75 7.34 3.71 5.24
C VAL A 75 5.96 3.67 4.58
N ASN A 76 5.28 4.82 4.46
CA ASN A 76 4.00 4.88 3.75
C ASN A 76 4.17 4.56 2.26
N THR A 77 5.23 5.07 1.61
CA THR A 77 5.56 4.75 0.22
C THR A 77 5.94 3.29 0.02
N GLU A 78 6.78 2.72 0.88
CA GLU A 78 7.15 1.30 0.85
C GLU A 78 5.91 0.41 1.00
N ARG A 79 4.97 0.77 1.88
CA ARG A 79 3.69 0.07 2.01
C ARG A 79 2.86 0.15 0.73
N ALA A 80 2.77 1.32 0.10
CA ALA A 80 2.04 1.47 -1.16
C ALA A 80 2.70 0.66 -2.30
N ALA A 81 4.03 0.67 -2.39
CA ALA A 81 4.77 -0.14 -3.34
C ALA A 81 4.58 -1.64 -3.08
N TYR A 82 4.55 -2.06 -1.82
CA TYR A 82 4.22 -3.43 -1.42
C TYR A 82 2.82 -3.83 -1.92
N PHE A 83 1.81 -2.98 -1.76
CA PHE A 83 0.47 -3.30 -2.28
C PHE A 83 0.36 -3.28 -3.80
N ALA A 84 1.22 -2.54 -4.50
CA ALA A 84 1.32 -2.66 -5.96
C ALA A 84 1.91 -4.01 -6.39
N GLN A 85 2.84 -4.57 -5.59
CA GLN A 85 3.42 -5.89 -5.83
C GLN A 85 2.52 -7.05 -5.37
N PHE A 86 1.88 -6.89 -4.22
CA PHE A 86 1.06 -7.88 -3.53
C PHE A 86 -0.34 -7.31 -3.30
N PRO A 87 -1.16 -7.21 -4.36
CA PRO A 87 -2.44 -6.54 -4.30
C PRO A 87 -3.39 -7.21 -3.30
N PRO A 88 -4.14 -6.43 -2.50
CA PRO A 88 -5.22 -6.97 -1.69
C PRO A 88 -6.35 -7.52 -2.59
N PRO A 89 -7.18 -8.45 -2.10
CA PRO A 89 -7.18 -8.97 -0.72
C PRO A 89 -6.23 -10.15 -0.51
N THR A 90 -5.71 -10.76 -1.59
CA THR A 90 -4.96 -12.01 -1.49
C THR A 90 -3.53 -11.81 -1.03
N HIS A 91 -2.94 -10.63 -1.26
CA HIS A 91 -1.52 -10.34 -0.98
C HIS A 91 -0.56 -11.36 -1.61
N MET A 92 -0.97 -11.95 -2.74
CA MET A 92 -0.16 -12.87 -3.54
C MET A 92 0.45 -12.12 -4.71
N ASP A 93 1.66 -12.51 -5.13
CA ASP A 93 2.28 -11.99 -6.36
C ASP A 93 1.54 -12.60 -7.58
N PRO A 94 0.78 -11.80 -8.36
CA PRO A 94 0.04 -12.29 -9.51
C PRO A 94 0.95 -12.80 -10.63
N VAL A 95 2.18 -12.25 -10.73
CA VAL A 95 3.17 -12.67 -11.73
C VAL A 95 3.70 -14.06 -11.37
N ALA A 96 4.08 -14.28 -10.11
CA ALA A 96 4.54 -15.59 -9.65
C ALA A 96 3.46 -16.68 -9.77
N GLU A 97 2.20 -16.32 -9.54
CA GLU A 97 1.05 -17.20 -9.77
C GLU A 97 0.93 -17.62 -11.24
N LEU A 98 1.06 -16.67 -12.17
CA LEU A 98 1.03 -16.95 -13.61
C LEU A 98 2.22 -17.81 -14.04
N GLU A 99 3.42 -17.57 -13.51
CA GLU A 99 4.59 -18.41 -13.77
C GLU A 99 4.37 -19.86 -13.35
N ARG A 100 3.77 -20.07 -12.18
CA ARG A 100 3.43 -21.43 -11.70
C ARG A 100 2.42 -22.11 -12.63
N ARG A 101 1.39 -21.39 -13.08
CA ARG A 101 0.40 -21.91 -14.05
C ARG A 101 1.05 -22.24 -15.39
N MET A 102 1.95 -21.38 -15.88
CA MET A 102 2.69 -21.64 -17.11
C MET A 102 3.53 -22.91 -17.02
N LEU A 103 4.15 -23.20 -15.87
CA LEU A 103 4.86 -24.45 -15.64
C LEU A 103 3.91 -25.66 -15.77
N GLN A 104 2.78 -25.63 -15.08
CA GLN A 104 1.78 -26.70 -15.15
C GLN A 104 1.24 -26.94 -16.57
N ILE A 105 1.05 -25.86 -17.35
CA ILE A 105 0.62 -25.98 -18.75
C ILE A 105 1.71 -26.63 -19.60
N LYS A 106 2.99 -26.26 -19.42
CA LYS A 106 4.11 -26.89 -20.11
C LYS A 106 4.24 -28.37 -19.79
N ASP A 107 4.00 -28.76 -18.54
CA ASP A 107 4.01 -30.17 -18.12
C ASP A 107 2.91 -30.97 -18.83
N LYS A 108 1.68 -30.41 -18.92
CA LYS A 108 0.57 -31.05 -19.66
C LYS A 108 0.85 -31.21 -21.15
N ILE A 109 1.49 -30.21 -21.77
CA ILE A 109 1.94 -30.31 -23.17
C ILE A 109 2.95 -31.45 -23.32
N THR A 110 3.88 -31.57 -22.38
CA THR A 110 4.92 -32.61 -22.38
C THR A 110 4.32 -34.01 -22.25
N LEU A 111 3.25 -34.15 -21.46
CA LEU A 111 2.48 -35.38 -21.32
C LEU A 111 1.54 -35.67 -22.50
N ASN A 112 1.56 -34.85 -23.55
CA ASN A 112 0.73 -34.96 -24.75
C ASN A 112 -0.79 -34.89 -24.47
N ILE A 113 -1.19 -34.19 -23.40
CA ILE A 113 -2.59 -34.02 -22.99
C ILE A 113 -3.13 -32.71 -23.58
N GLU A 114 -4.18 -32.80 -24.41
CA GLU A 114 -4.90 -31.63 -24.98
C GLU A 114 -3.96 -30.57 -25.57
N VAL A 115 -2.92 -31.01 -26.28
CA VAL A 115 -1.76 -30.20 -26.64
C VAL A 115 -2.09 -28.85 -27.27
N GLU A 116 -3.01 -28.80 -28.24
CA GLU A 116 -3.35 -27.54 -28.90
C GLU A 116 -4.09 -26.56 -27.99
N GLY A 117 -5.02 -27.07 -27.16
CA GLY A 117 -5.68 -26.25 -26.14
C GLY A 117 -4.68 -25.70 -25.12
N MET A 118 -3.71 -26.51 -24.71
CA MET A 118 -2.68 -26.11 -23.75
C MET A 118 -1.67 -25.13 -24.34
N LYS A 119 -1.30 -25.24 -25.63
CA LYS A 119 -0.47 -24.24 -26.31
C LYS A 119 -1.14 -22.87 -26.36
N ILE A 120 -2.44 -22.84 -26.69
CA ILE A 120 -3.23 -21.60 -26.67
C ILE A 120 -3.26 -21.02 -25.25
N ALA A 121 -3.54 -21.84 -24.24
CA ALA A 121 -3.55 -21.42 -22.84
C ALA A 121 -2.18 -20.86 -22.39
N LEU A 122 -1.07 -21.48 -22.83
CA LEU A 122 0.28 -21.02 -22.52
C LEU A 122 0.54 -19.62 -23.08
N ASP A 123 0.14 -19.36 -24.32
CA ASP A 123 0.34 -18.06 -24.95
C ASP A 123 -0.54 -16.97 -24.32
N VAL A 124 -1.75 -17.31 -23.89
CA VAL A 124 -2.60 -16.42 -23.08
C VAL A 124 -1.91 -16.09 -21.75
N ALA A 125 -1.38 -17.09 -21.03
CA ALA A 125 -0.71 -16.89 -19.76
C ALA A 125 0.54 -16.00 -19.89
N LYS A 126 1.34 -16.17 -20.97
CA LYS A 126 2.48 -15.28 -21.26
C LYS A 126 2.06 -13.82 -21.43
N LYS A 127 0.99 -13.56 -22.20
CA LYS A 127 0.46 -12.21 -22.40
C LYS A 127 -0.04 -11.60 -21.09
N GLN A 128 -0.77 -12.38 -20.29
CA GLN A 128 -1.24 -11.95 -18.97
C GLN A 128 -0.08 -11.62 -18.03
N LYS A 129 0.98 -12.43 -18.06
CA LYS A 129 2.18 -12.19 -17.26
C LYS A 129 2.80 -10.82 -17.58
N GLY A 130 3.06 -10.55 -18.85
CA GLY A 130 3.65 -9.27 -19.28
C GLY A 130 2.76 -8.07 -18.94
N ALA A 131 1.44 -8.21 -19.04
CA ALA A 131 0.52 -7.16 -18.61
C ALA A 131 0.60 -6.92 -17.09
N LYS A 132 0.67 -7.98 -16.28
CA LYS A 132 0.75 -7.89 -14.81
C LYS A 132 2.10 -7.36 -14.32
N GLU A 133 3.20 -7.73 -14.96
CA GLU A 133 4.51 -7.13 -14.70
C GLU A 133 4.48 -5.62 -14.95
N LYS A 134 3.94 -5.20 -16.10
CA LYS A 134 3.81 -3.77 -16.43
C LYS A 134 2.92 -3.03 -15.43
N GLU A 135 1.78 -3.60 -15.05
CA GLU A 135 0.87 -3.02 -14.06
C GLU A 135 1.55 -2.84 -12.70
N ARG A 136 2.24 -3.89 -12.21
CA ARG A 136 3.03 -3.85 -10.98
C ARG A 136 4.09 -2.76 -11.03
N ASP A 137 4.89 -2.72 -12.09
CA ASP A 137 6.02 -1.81 -12.19
C ASP A 137 5.55 -0.35 -12.28
N VAL A 138 4.42 -0.09 -12.96
CA VAL A 138 3.75 1.22 -12.93
C VAL A 138 3.25 1.55 -11.53
N GLY A 139 2.57 0.62 -10.86
CA GLY A 139 2.05 0.84 -9.50
C GLY A 139 3.16 1.15 -8.48
N ILE A 140 4.28 0.42 -8.54
CA ILE A 140 5.45 0.69 -7.70
C ILE A 140 6.01 2.09 -8.01
N ARG A 141 6.15 2.45 -9.28
CA ARG A 141 6.66 3.77 -9.68
C ARG A 141 5.75 4.90 -9.17
N GLU A 142 4.44 4.75 -9.30
CA GLU A 142 3.46 5.72 -8.81
C GLU A 142 3.50 5.84 -7.27
N ALA A 143 3.67 4.72 -6.55
CA ALA A 143 3.84 4.75 -5.08
C ALA A 143 5.06 5.59 -4.65
N TRP A 144 6.17 5.49 -5.40
CA TRP A 144 7.40 6.25 -5.13
C TRP A 144 7.34 7.71 -5.61
N LYS A 145 6.47 8.04 -6.55
CA LYS A 145 6.34 9.40 -7.11
C LYS A 145 6.09 10.46 -6.03
N GLY A 146 5.21 10.17 -5.06
CA GLY A 146 4.91 11.07 -3.96
C GLY A 146 6.13 11.35 -3.07
N TYR A 147 6.86 10.30 -2.69
CA TYR A 147 8.08 10.44 -1.89
C TYR A 147 9.17 11.21 -2.64
N HIS A 148 9.43 10.83 -3.90
CA HIS A 148 10.42 11.50 -4.74
C HIS A 148 10.07 12.98 -5.00
N GLY A 149 8.79 13.29 -5.18
CA GLY A 149 8.34 14.67 -5.32
C GLY A 149 8.52 15.51 -4.05
N ILE A 150 8.63 14.90 -2.87
CA ILE A 150 8.88 15.62 -1.61
C ILE A 150 10.38 15.72 -1.34
N TRP A 151 11.08 14.59 -1.40
CA TRP A 151 12.44 14.43 -0.87
C TRP A 151 13.52 14.26 -1.95
N GLY A 152 13.13 13.99 -3.20
CA GLY A 152 14.04 13.56 -4.26
C GLY A 152 14.28 12.05 -4.24
N PRO A 153 15.10 11.51 -5.16
CA PRO A 153 15.53 10.12 -5.08
C PRO A 153 16.33 9.88 -3.78
N PRO A 154 16.35 8.64 -3.26
CA PRO A 154 17.16 8.31 -2.10
C PRO A 154 18.59 8.74 -2.35
N ARG A 155 19.15 9.57 -1.47
CA ARG A 155 20.58 9.88 -1.51
C ARG A 155 21.29 8.57 -1.20
N THR A 156 21.88 7.94 -2.21
CA THR A 156 22.90 6.92 -1.99
C THR A 156 24.05 7.64 -1.28
N GLY A 157 24.16 7.41 0.03
CA GLY A 157 25.30 7.88 0.82
C GLY A 157 26.56 7.11 0.47
#